data_AF-A0A818H0M6-F1
#
_entry.id   AF-A0A818H0M6-F1
#
_cell.length_a   1.000
_cell.length_b   1.000
_cell.length_c   1.000
_cell.angle_alpha   90.00
_cell.angle_beta   90.00
_cell.angle_gamma   90.00
#
_symmetry.space_group_name_H-M   'P 1'
#
loop_
_entity.id
_entity.type
_entity.pdbx_description
1 polymer ?
#
loop_
_entity_poly.entity_id
_entity_poly.type
_entity_poly.pdbx_seq_one_letter_code
_entity_poly.pdbx_strand_id
1 'polypeptide(L)'
;MAFLLLKGIPSLAGQNQAPQADPDDFVDRLNYRYTVILLNVFSAIVTNRQFSSKQIQCWVPAMFTSGYEDYTNHICYITNTYYVNQTQKIPSTRTERQSLQLLYYQWIPFILCFLSILFYIPNLIWQSLMTRSGLDLKDIIEAGKSYKSIDRMDKRRKIMDYIIASIDEFIDDPRRGRENRNLSILRRIQAVFCCMYGKFQGNYFMMVYLLTKVLYVVNSIGQLTLFNEMLGIKYYRYGLELIQKLILLIQNQPLQQSYHHQGGLSKYFPKVTLCDFEVREPNHLFNSHRYTVECVLPNNLLFEQLFTFLFFWYTMIVILNLVSLFTWSYSFIRPVRIKYVTTRLKLILIRHLRKGLLANENNAGPSQQIISNDSLLHRDESHADFARNYLKCDGIFVLRLLETNTSDFVVTHVIEELFYSYEKKASQPVVLDGLAKMMSTLGPDQGLLSLGKLLFLPVMSDPKIAASFGGAFNITDNNNKMLLPSLTTTTDDPLRNAPKLLVPPTPTRRRSSTATSSSQRSLTGSITEQADAARRTSFLSESSAAAKPSVDEITEILRERRQKIKRKKR
;
A
#
# COMPACT_ATOMS: atom_id res chain seq x y z
N MET A 1 -12.49 -6.01 17.13
CA MET A 1 -11.13 -5.43 17.28
C MET A 1 -10.01 -6.43 17.00
N ALA A 2 -9.85 -7.51 17.78
CA ALA A 2 -8.68 -8.41 17.72
C ALA A 2 -8.21 -8.82 16.31
N PHE A 3 -9.13 -9.13 15.39
CA PHE A 3 -8.82 -9.52 14.01
C PHE A 3 -8.10 -8.45 13.17
N LEU A 4 -8.22 -7.16 13.51
CA LEU A 4 -7.45 -6.07 12.89
C LEU A 4 -6.06 -5.94 13.50
N LEU A 5 -5.94 -6.07 14.83
CA LEU A 5 -4.64 -6.06 15.52
C LEU A 5 -3.73 -7.20 15.02
N LEU A 6 -4.29 -8.38 14.78
CA LEU A 6 -3.59 -9.54 14.22
C LEU A 6 -3.13 -9.35 12.75
N LYS A 7 -3.70 -8.43 11.98
CA LYS A 7 -3.19 -8.05 10.65
C LYS A 7 -2.14 -6.93 10.69
N GLY A 8 -2.14 -6.12 11.75
CA GLY A 8 -1.13 -5.06 11.96
C GLY A 8 0.21 -5.58 12.50
N ILE A 9 0.21 -6.76 13.13
CA ILE A 9 1.42 -7.43 13.63
C ILE A 9 1.90 -8.43 12.56
N PRO A 10 3.07 -8.23 11.93
CA PRO A 10 3.65 -9.27 11.07
C PRO A 10 3.96 -10.50 11.93
N SER A 11 3.50 -11.68 11.51
CA SER A 11 3.58 -12.90 12.31
C SER A 11 5.03 -13.30 12.58
N LEU A 12 5.46 -13.24 13.85
CA LEU A 12 6.76 -13.76 14.29
C LEU A 12 6.84 -15.30 14.26
N ALA A 13 5.72 -15.98 14.01
CA ALA A 13 5.71 -17.39 13.61
C ALA A 13 6.24 -17.52 12.17
N GLY A 14 7.37 -18.20 12.00
CA GLY A 14 8.10 -18.25 10.73
C GLY A 14 7.36 -18.98 9.62
N GLN A 15 6.93 -18.25 8.59
CA GLN A 15 6.71 -18.79 7.26
C GLN A 15 7.83 -18.31 6.33
N ASN A 16 8.42 -19.23 5.56
CA ASN A 16 9.42 -18.93 4.53
C ASN A 16 8.75 -18.38 3.24
N GLN A 17 7.93 -17.34 3.38
CA GLN A 17 7.47 -16.54 2.26
C GLN A 17 8.42 -15.35 2.08
N ALA A 18 8.75 -15.02 0.83
CA ALA A 18 9.46 -13.78 0.53
C ALA A 18 8.64 -12.57 1.03
N PRO A 19 9.28 -11.48 1.49
CA PRO A 19 8.56 -10.32 2.00
C PRO A 19 7.76 -9.67 0.87
N GLN A 20 6.45 -9.92 0.86
CA GLN A 20 5.51 -9.53 -0.19
C GLN A 20 5.73 -8.08 -0.65
N ALA A 21 5.77 -7.87 -1.97
CA ALA A 21 5.87 -6.55 -2.56
C ALA A 21 4.62 -5.68 -2.32
N ASP A 22 4.55 -5.05 -1.15
CA ASP A 22 3.69 -3.88 -0.90
C ASP A 22 3.93 -2.83 -2.01
N PRO A 23 2.91 -2.45 -2.83
CA PRO A 23 3.06 -1.68 -4.06
C PRO A 23 3.14 -0.17 -3.77
N ASP A 24 3.88 0.19 -2.73
CA ASP A 24 3.69 1.43 -1.98
C ASP A 24 4.98 2.24 -1.83
N ASP A 25 4.87 3.53 -1.52
CA ASP A 25 6.01 4.41 -1.21
C ASP A 25 6.61 4.07 0.17
N PHE A 26 7.86 4.46 0.43
CA PHE A 26 8.42 4.41 1.78
C PHE A 26 7.58 5.24 2.77
N VAL A 27 7.08 6.40 2.34
CA VAL A 27 6.23 7.27 3.17
C VAL A 27 4.88 6.62 3.47
N ASP A 28 4.29 5.86 2.54
CA ASP A 28 3.03 5.14 2.81
C ASP A 28 3.25 4.06 3.88
N ARG A 29 4.33 3.27 3.74
CA ARG A 29 4.76 2.27 4.73
C ARG A 29 5.03 2.89 6.11
N LEU A 30 5.53 4.12 6.18
CA LEU A 30 5.72 4.86 7.44
C LEU A 30 4.38 5.12 8.17
N ASN A 31 3.31 5.39 7.43
CA ASN A 31 1.97 5.61 7.97
C ASN A 31 1.32 4.27 8.37
N TYR A 32 0.96 3.42 7.41
CA TYR A 32 0.06 2.28 7.68
C TYR A 32 0.72 1.10 8.42
N ARG A 33 2.06 1.02 8.41
CA ARG A 33 2.80 -0.11 8.98
C ARG A 33 3.63 0.33 10.18
N TYR A 34 4.61 1.21 10.00
CA TYR A 34 5.52 1.57 11.10
C TYR A 34 4.82 2.35 12.23
N THR A 35 3.99 3.35 11.91
CA THR A 35 3.24 4.10 12.93
C THR A 35 2.15 3.26 13.61
N VAL A 36 1.46 2.40 12.87
CA VAL A 36 0.46 1.47 13.43
C VAL A 36 1.11 0.47 14.40
N ILE A 37 2.26 -0.11 14.05
CA ILE A 37 3.03 -0.98 14.96
C ILE A 37 3.47 -0.19 16.20
N LEU A 38 4.03 1.01 16.03
CA LEU A 38 4.52 1.86 17.12
C LEU A 38 3.41 2.20 18.13
N LEU A 39 2.22 2.58 17.65
CA LEU A 39 1.08 2.90 18.51
C LEU A 39 0.52 1.67 19.24
N ASN A 40 0.49 0.51 18.61
CA ASN A 40 0.06 -0.73 19.25
C ASN A 40 1.08 -1.20 20.31
N VAL A 41 2.38 -1.04 20.06
CA VAL A 41 3.44 -1.28 21.06
C VAL A 41 3.32 -0.31 22.24
N PHE A 42 3.10 0.98 21.98
CA PHE A 42 2.90 1.97 23.05
C PHE A 42 1.63 1.69 23.86
N SER A 43 0.51 1.32 23.23
CA SER A 43 -0.71 0.91 23.94
C SER A 43 -0.46 -0.31 24.82
N ALA A 44 0.26 -1.34 24.33
CA ALA A 44 0.62 -2.51 25.13
C ALA A 44 1.53 -2.16 26.34
N ILE A 45 2.50 -1.26 26.16
CA ILE A 45 3.38 -0.78 27.24
C ILE A 45 2.58 -0.05 28.33
N VAL A 46 1.68 0.87 27.92
CA VAL A 46 0.80 1.57 28.87
C VAL A 46 -0.13 0.59 29.58
N THR A 47 -0.77 -0.32 28.84
CA THR A 47 -1.70 -1.32 29.39
C THR A 47 -1.01 -2.16 30.47
N ASN A 48 0.20 -2.66 30.21
CA ASN A 48 0.97 -3.41 31.19
C ASN A 48 1.29 -2.56 32.43
N ARG A 49 1.74 -1.31 32.26
CA ARG A 49 2.00 -0.37 33.37
C ARG A 49 0.76 -0.03 34.19
N GLN A 50 -0.41 0.02 33.55
CA GLN A 50 -1.69 0.28 34.20
C GLN A 50 -2.19 -0.91 35.02
N PHE A 51 -1.86 -2.15 34.66
CA PHE A 51 -2.21 -3.34 35.46
C PHE A 51 -1.14 -3.75 36.49
N SER A 52 0.15 -3.48 36.25
CA SER A 52 1.26 -3.98 37.08
C SER A 52 1.70 -3.05 38.23
N SER A 53 1.02 -1.91 38.45
CA SER A 53 1.41 -0.91 39.46
C SER A 53 0.19 -0.39 40.23
N LYS A 54 0.38 0.04 41.51
CA LYS A 54 -0.57 1.00 42.11
C LYS A 54 -0.62 2.22 41.18
N GLN A 55 -1.82 2.53 40.66
CA GLN A 55 -2.02 3.49 39.56
C GLN A 55 -1.98 4.95 40.06
N ILE A 56 -2.43 5.13 41.30
CA ILE A 56 -2.47 6.35 42.09
C ILE A 56 -2.08 5.99 43.53
N GLN A 57 -1.52 6.95 44.27
CA GLN A 57 -1.25 6.83 45.70
C GLN A 57 -1.62 8.16 46.38
N CYS A 58 -2.54 8.12 47.34
CA CYS A 58 -3.09 9.32 47.99
C CYS A 58 -2.57 9.49 49.42
N TRP A 59 -2.21 10.73 49.77
CA TRP A 59 -1.83 11.14 51.11
C TRP A 59 -3.08 11.29 52.00
N VAL A 60 -3.39 10.24 52.77
CA VAL A 60 -4.55 10.20 53.66
C VAL A 60 -4.21 10.65 55.09
N PRO A 61 -5.18 11.14 55.88
CA PRO A 61 -4.97 11.47 57.29
C PRO A 61 -4.58 10.23 58.11
N ALA A 62 -3.69 10.38 59.10
CA ALA A 62 -3.14 9.28 59.90
C ALA A 62 -4.17 8.49 60.75
N MET A 63 -5.43 8.92 60.80
CA MET A 63 -6.54 8.19 61.42
C MET A 63 -7.18 7.13 60.50
N PHE A 64 -6.82 7.10 59.20
CA PHE A 64 -7.30 6.10 58.25
C PHE A 64 -6.55 4.78 58.43
N THR A 65 -7.28 3.68 58.57
CA THR A 65 -6.70 2.33 58.51
C THR A 65 -6.34 1.96 57.07
N SER A 66 -5.51 0.92 56.89
CA SER A 66 -5.10 0.44 55.54
C SER A 66 -6.29 0.15 54.61
N GLY A 67 -7.44 -0.31 55.14
CA GLY A 67 -8.65 -0.49 54.33
C GLY A 67 -9.27 0.82 53.83
N TYR A 68 -9.19 1.90 54.62
CA TYR A 68 -9.58 3.24 54.18
C TYR A 68 -8.55 3.87 53.25
N GLU A 69 -7.25 3.57 53.39
CA GLU A 69 -6.21 3.98 52.43
C GLU A 69 -6.48 3.35 51.05
N ASP A 70 -6.64 2.03 50.97
CA ASP A 70 -6.88 1.36 49.69
C ASP A 70 -8.26 1.72 49.10
N TYR A 71 -9.30 1.92 49.93
CA TYR A 71 -10.57 2.51 49.45
C TYR A 71 -10.36 3.91 48.87
N THR A 72 -9.55 4.76 49.52
CA THR A 72 -9.26 6.12 49.03
C THR A 72 -8.47 6.08 47.72
N ASN A 73 -7.46 5.22 47.62
CA ASN A 73 -6.70 4.99 46.38
C ASN A 73 -7.63 4.52 45.24
N HIS A 74 -8.57 3.61 45.51
CA HIS A 74 -9.50 3.12 44.49
C HIS A 74 -10.58 4.14 44.11
N ILE A 75 -11.21 4.84 45.06
CA ILE A 75 -12.24 5.85 44.74
C ILE A 75 -11.62 7.01 43.96
N CYS A 76 -10.43 7.48 44.35
CA CYS A 76 -9.69 8.55 43.66
C CYS A 76 -9.05 8.14 42.33
N TYR A 77 -9.00 6.84 42.01
CA TYR A 77 -8.66 6.39 40.66
C TYR A 77 -9.88 6.43 39.72
N ILE A 78 -11.05 6.06 40.25
CA ILE A 78 -12.32 5.95 39.51
C ILE A 78 -12.93 7.34 39.30
N THR A 79 -12.94 8.19 40.33
CA THR A 79 -13.33 9.61 40.19
C THR A 79 -12.20 10.42 39.56
N ASN A 80 -12.55 11.42 38.75
CA ASN A 80 -11.56 12.28 38.11
C ASN A 80 -10.87 13.16 39.17
N THR A 81 -9.54 13.08 39.24
CA THR A 81 -8.73 14.04 39.99
C THR A 81 -8.62 15.37 39.23
N TYR A 82 -8.23 16.44 39.92
CA TYR A 82 -8.05 17.78 39.33
C TYR A 82 -6.67 18.37 39.69
N TYR A 83 -6.14 19.26 38.85
CA TYR A 83 -4.84 19.89 39.08
C TYR A 83 -4.95 21.37 39.47
N VAL A 84 -4.22 21.74 40.52
CA VAL A 84 -4.01 23.13 40.98
C VAL A 84 -2.51 23.31 41.20
N ASN A 85 -1.96 24.47 40.82
CA ASN A 85 -0.56 24.80 41.10
C ASN A 85 -0.38 25.00 42.62
N GLN A 86 0.64 24.41 43.24
CA GLN A 86 0.92 24.48 44.69
C GLN A 86 1.06 25.92 45.24
N THR A 87 1.33 26.91 44.38
CA THR A 87 1.35 28.35 44.75
C THR A 87 -0.03 29.01 44.81
N GLN A 88 -1.10 28.31 44.43
CA GLN A 88 -2.47 28.82 44.34
C GLN A 88 -3.37 28.14 45.38
N LYS A 89 -4.33 28.90 45.92
CA LYS A 89 -5.35 28.35 46.83
C LYS A 89 -6.27 27.40 46.07
N ILE A 90 -6.64 26.28 46.69
CA ILE A 90 -7.63 25.34 46.13
C ILE A 90 -8.97 26.08 46.01
N PRO A 91 -9.60 26.14 44.82
CA PRO A 91 -10.85 26.89 44.64
C PRO A 91 -11.97 26.30 45.49
N SER A 92 -12.84 27.15 46.03
CA SER A 92 -14.00 26.74 46.82
C SER A 92 -15.14 26.23 45.92
N THR A 93 -15.30 26.83 44.75
CA THR A 93 -16.40 26.59 43.80
C THR A 93 -16.32 25.21 43.15
N ARG A 94 -17.43 24.45 43.16
CA ARG A 94 -17.51 23.10 42.56
C ARG A 94 -17.27 23.11 41.05
N THR A 95 -17.83 24.07 40.33
CA THR A 95 -17.69 24.22 38.87
C THR A 95 -16.25 24.48 38.43
N GLU A 96 -15.50 25.24 39.25
CA GLU A 96 -14.09 25.55 39.01
C GLU A 96 -13.19 24.33 39.25
N ARG A 97 -13.46 23.52 40.28
CA ARG A 97 -12.80 22.21 40.45
C ARG A 97 -13.09 21.27 39.27
N GLN A 98 -14.33 21.27 38.76
CA GLN A 98 -14.73 20.44 37.62
C GLN A 98 -14.04 20.82 36.31
N SER A 99 -13.79 22.12 36.04
CA SER A 99 -13.07 22.55 34.83
C SER A 99 -11.56 22.25 34.86
N LEU A 100 -11.02 21.87 36.02
CA LEU A 100 -9.62 21.48 36.24
C LEU A 100 -9.41 19.95 36.28
N GLN A 101 -10.45 19.16 36.00
CA GLN A 101 -10.40 17.69 36.05
C GLN A 101 -9.59 17.08 34.91
N LEU A 102 -8.93 15.96 35.22
CA LEU A 102 -8.08 15.19 34.31
C LEU A 102 -8.78 13.89 33.94
N LEU A 103 -9.34 13.80 32.74
CA LEU A 103 -10.10 12.63 32.29
C LEU A 103 -9.26 11.64 31.45
N TYR A 104 -8.13 12.08 30.89
CA TYR A 104 -7.45 11.33 29.84
C TYR A 104 -6.78 10.02 30.30
N TYR A 105 -6.24 9.96 31.53
CA TYR A 105 -5.30 8.91 31.93
C TYR A 105 -5.92 7.51 32.01
N GLN A 106 -7.23 7.40 32.24
CA GLN A 106 -7.97 6.14 32.20
C GLN A 106 -8.08 5.58 30.77
N TRP A 107 -8.10 6.45 29.75
CA TRP A 107 -8.50 6.11 28.38
C TRP A 107 -7.35 5.99 27.37
N ILE A 108 -6.12 6.39 27.74
CA ILE A 108 -4.93 6.38 26.85
C ILE A 108 -4.75 5.06 26.06
N PRO A 109 -4.85 3.84 26.63
CA PRO A 109 -4.69 2.60 25.85
C PRO A 109 -5.67 2.49 24.68
N PHE A 110 -6.94 2.83 24.94
CA PHE A 110 -8.01 2.75 23.96
C PHE A 110 -7.87 3.84 22.90
N ILE A 111 -7.46 5.06 23.30
CA ILE A 111 -7.13 6.16 22.40
C ILE A 111 -5.99 5.74 21.45
N LEU A 112 -4.88 5.20 21.97
CA LEU A 112 -3.75 4.75 21.14
C LEU A 112 -4.14 3.64 20.15
N CYS A 113 -5.01 2.70 20.53
CA CYS A 113 -5.54 1.69 19.61
C CYS A 113 -6.52 2.27 18.56
N PHE A 114 -7.33 3.27 18.93
CA PHE A 114 -8.22 3.94 17.98
C PHE A 114 -7.43 4.73 16.92
N LEU A 115 -6.41 5.48 17.35
CA LEU A 115 -5.49 6.22 16.48
C LEU A 115 -4.73 5.28 15.52
N SER A 116 -4.30 4.09 15.98
CA SER A 116 -3.63 3.10 15.13
C SER A 116 -4.55 2.51 14.06
N ILE A 117 -5.84 2.30 14.37
CA ILE A 117 -6.85 1.92 13.37
C ILE A 117 -7.01 3.03 12.32
N LEU A 118 -7.14 4.29 12.75
CA LEU A 118 -7.30 5.44 11.83
C LEU A 118 -6.09 5.57 10.87
N PHE A 119 -4.85 5.35 11.32
CA PHE A 119 -3.66 5.34 10.45
C PHE A 119 -3.63 4.21 9.40
N TYR A 120 -4.39 3.14 9.61
CA TYR A 120 -4.49 2.01 8.68
C TYR A 120 -5.59 2.21 7.61
N ILE A 121 -6.58 3.08 7.85
CA ILE A 121 -7.72 3.31 6.94
C ILE A 121 -7.30 3.75 5.52
N PRO A 122 -6.35 4.70 5.30
CA PRO A 122 -5.98 5.10 3.94
C PRO A 122 -5.40 3.95 3.11
N ASN A 123 -4.64 3.03 3.73
CA ASN A 123 -4.18 1.83 3.03
C ASN A 123 -5.34 0.87 2.72
N LEU A 124 -6.26 0.64 3.64
CA LEU A 124 -7.46 -0.17 3.36
C LEU A 124 -8.27 0.37 2.16
N ILE A 125 -8.37 1.69 2.01
CA ILE A 125 -9.01 2.34 0.86
C ILE A 125 -8.19 2.11 -0.41
N TRP A 126 -6.87 2.37 -0.38
CA TRP A 126 -5.95 2.12 -1.49
C TRP A 126 -6.05 0.70 -2.02
N GLN A 127 -5.86 -0.30 -1.16
CA GLN A 127 -5.88 -1.72 -1.52
C GLN A 127 -7.25 -2.15 -2.08
N SER A 128 -8.35 -1.70 -1.46
CA SER A 128 -9.72 -2.03 -1.88
C SER A 128 -10.08 -1.45 -3.26
N LEU A 129 -9.61 -0.23 -3.56
CA LEU A 129 -9.82 0.40 -4.87
C LEU A 129 -8.83 -0.16 -5.91
N MET A 130 -7.60 -0.49 -5.52
CA MET A 130 -6.61 -1.12 -6.39
C MET A 130 -7.10 -2.49 -6.91
N THR A 131 -7.59 -3.39 -6.06
CA THR A 131 -8.10 -4.71 -6.49
C THR A 131 -9.29 -4.60 -7.46
N ARG A 132 -10.07 -3.52 -7.40
CA ARG A 132 -11.20 -3.27 -8.33
C ARG A 132 -10.79 -2.81 -9.72
N SER A 133 -9.52 -2.51 -9.95
CA SER A 133 -9.02 -2.00 -11.24
C SER A 133 -8.92 -3.05 -12.35
N GLY A 134 -8.83 -4.34 -11.98
CA GLY A 134 -8.53 -5.44 -12.90
C GLY A 134 -7.03 -5.70 -13.14
N LEU A 135 -6.12 -4.89 -12.59
CA LEU A 135 -4.67 -5.09 -12.68
C LEU A 135 -4.05 -5.21 -11.29
N ASP A 136 -3.38 -6.33 -10.98
CA ASP A 136 -2.64 -6.46 -9.72
C ASP A 136 -1.19 -5.99 -9.87
N LEU A 137 -0.93 -4.76 -9.40
CA LEU A 137 0.42 -4.18 -9.37
C LEU A 137 1.33 -4.88 -8.37
N LYS A 138 0.82 -5.70 -7.43
CA LYS A 138 1.68 -6.48 -6.52
C LYS A 138 2.45 -7.53 -7.28
N ASP A 139 1.75 -8.30 -8.11
CA ASP A 139 2.35 -9.34 -8.94
C ASP A 139 3.34 -8.74 -9.94
N ILE A 140 3.03 -7.58 -10.52
CA ILE A 140 3.95 -6.85 -11.43
C ILE A 140 5.20 -6.34 -10.70
N ILE A 141 5.07 -5.85 -9.46
CA ILE A 141 6.22 -5.35 -8.69
C ILE A 141 7.04 -6.51 -8.09
N GLU A 142 6.42 -7.61 -7.68
CA GLU A 142 7.12 -8.84 -7.26
C GLU A 142 7.86 -9.50 -8.44
N ALA A 143 7.23 -9.55 -9.63
CA ALA A 143 7.88 -9.92 -10.87
C ALA A 143 9.09 -9.02 -11.17
N GLY A 144 8.94 -7.70 -11.07
CA GLY A 144 10.03 -6.74 -11.28
C GLY A 144 11.16 -6.81 -10.24
N LYS A 145 10.87 -7.23 -9.00
CA LYS A 145 11.89 -7.51 -7.96
C LYS A 145 12.62 -8.82 -8.26
N SER A 146 11.89 -9.90 -8.56
CA SER A 146 12.44 -11.23 -8.83
C SER A 146 13.27 -11.28 -10.13
N TYR A 147 12.98 -10.44 -11.11
CA TYR A 147 13.80 -10.24 -12.31
C TYR A 147 15.28 -9.95 -11.98
N LYS A 148 15.55 -9.24 -10.88
CA LYS A 148 16.91 -8.91 -10.43
C LYS A 148 17.63 -10.06 -9.72
N SER A 149 16.91 -10.93 -9.02
CA SER A 149 17.50 -12.02 -8.21
C SER A 149 17.67 -13.33 -8.98
N ILE A 150 16.90 -13.53 -10.05
CA ILE A 150 17.00 -14.71 -10.91
C ILE A 150 18.19 -14.54 -11.86
N ASP A 151 19.02 -15.58 -11.98
CA ASP A 151 20.21 -15.55 -12.85
C ASP A 151 19.98 -16.12 -14.26
N ARG A 152 19.15 -17.16 -14.39
CA ARG A 152 18.88 -17.82 -15.68
C ARG A 152 18.14 -16.88 -16.64
N MET A 153 18.75 -16.60 -17.79
CA MET A 153 18.25 -15.65 -18.79
C MET A 153 16.87 -16.00 -19.34
N ASP A 154 16.54 -17.29 -19.53
CA ASP A 154 15.21 -17.71 -20.01
C ASP A 154 14.10 -17.41 -19.01
N LYS A 155 14.41 -17.47 -17.70
CA LYS A 155 13.48 -17.10 -16.64
C LYS A 155 13.33 -15.59 -16.53
N ARG A 156 14.44 -14.82 -16.65
CA ARG A 156 14.39 -13.34 -16.76
C ARG A 156 13.48 -12.92 -17.92
N ARG A 157 13.65 -13.53 -19.10
CA ARG A 157 12.81 -13.24 -20.29
C ARG A 157 11.34 -13.53 -20.03
N LYS A 158 10.96 -14.72 -19.55
CA LYS A 158 9.54 -15.04 -19.27
C LYS A 158 8.87 -14.11 -18.26
N ILE A 159 9.62 -13.60 -17.28
CA ILE A 159 9.15 -12.60 -16.31
C ILE A 159 8.99 -11.23 -16.98
N MET A 160 9.91 -10.86 -17.86
CA MET A 160 9.82 -9.66 -18.67
C MET A 160 8.59 -9.70 -19.58
N ASP A 161 8.42 -10.79 -20.33
CA ASP A 161 7.29 -11.04 -21.24
C ASP A 161 5.95 -10.96 -20.48
N TYR A 162 5.89 -11.49 -19.25
CA TYR A 162 4.72 -11.38 -18.37
C TYR A 162 4.41 -9.93 -17.95
N ILE A 163 5.42 -9.17 -17.47
CA ILE A 163 5.24 -7.76 -17.10
C ILE A 163 4.75 -6.93 -18.29
N ILE A 164 5.33 -7.15 -19.47
CA ILE A 164 4.91 -6.49 -20.71
C ILE A 164 3.47 -6.83 -21.03
N ALA A 165 3.11 -8.13 -21.08
CA ALA A 165 1.76 -8.57 -21.40
C ALA A 165 0.70 -8.01 -20.44
N SER A 166 0.93 -8.06 -19.12
CA SER A 166 0.00 -7.52 -18.13
C SER A 166 -0.20 -6.01 -18.23
N ILE A 167 0.85 -5.25 -18.59
CA ILE A 167 0.76 -3.80 -18.78
C ILE A 167 0.09 -3.47 -20.13
N ASP A 168 0.40 -4.21 -21.18
CA ASP A 168 -0.14 -4.02 -22.54
C ASP A 168 -1.65 -4.35 -22.61
N GLU A 169 -2.06 -5.51 -22.09
CA GLU A 169 -3.47 -5.93 -22.00
C GLU A 169 -4.31 -4.90 -21.21
N PHE A 170 -3.77 -4.38 -20.11
CA PHE A 170 -4.41 -3.32 -19.35
C PHE A 170 -4.52 -1.99 -20.12
N ILE A 171 -3.48 -1.62 -20.89
CA ILE A 171 -3.45 -0.36 -21.65
C ILE A 171 -4.44 -0.38 -22.82
N ASP A 172 -4.55 -1.52 -23.51
CA ASP A 172 -5.32 -1.68 -24.75
C ASP A 172 -6.78 -2.12 -24.55
N ASP A 173 -7.24 -2.43 -23.33
CA ASP A 173 -8.65 -2.82 -23.05
C ASP A 173 -9.65 -1.87 -23.76
N PRO A 174 -10.45 -2.36 -24.73
CA PRO A 174 -11.37 -1.52 -25.49
C PRO A 174 -12.50 -0.92 -24.63
N ARG A 175 -12.76 -1.45 -23.43
CA ARG A 175 -13.69 -0.84 -22.43
C ARG A 175 -13.17 0.50 -21.90
N ARG A 176 -11.86 0.75 -22.05
CA ARG A 176 -11.16 2.02 -21.79
C ARG A 176 -11.34 3.04 -22.94
N GLY A 177 -12.26 2.75 -23.86
CA GLY A 177 -12.56 3.50 -25.07
C GLY A 177 -12.94 4.98 -24.87
N ARG A 178 -12.73 5.75 -25.94
CA ARG A 178 -12.70 7.22 -25.96
C ARG A 178 -14.11 7.84 -25.98
N GLU A 179 -14.61 8.28 -24.82
CA GLU A 179 -15.88 9.02 -24.73
C GLU A 179 -15.67 10.50 -24.36
N ASN A 180 -16.05 11.38 -25.30
CA ASN A 180 -16.26 12.84 -25.20
C ASN A 180 -15.24 13.72 -24.45
N ARG A 181 -14.47 14.48 -25.26
CA ARG A 181 -13.53 15.53 -24.83
C ARG A 181 -14.17 16.70 -24.05
N ASN A 182 -15.51 16.82 -24.08
CA ASN A 182 -16.29 17.96 -23.60
C ASN A 182 -17.02 17.73 -22.26
N LEU A 183 -16.57 16.80 -21.40
CA LEU A 183 -17.06 16.76 -20.02
C LEU A 183 -16.38 17.84 -19.16
N SER A 184 -17.19 18.61 -18.43
CA SER A 184 -16.76 19.74 -17.61
C SER A 184 -15.89 19.32 -16.42
N ILE A 185 -15.06 20.26 -15.95
CA ILE A 185 -14.14 20.06 -14.80
C ILE A 185 -14.92 19.61 -13.55
N LEU A 186 -16.12 20.17 -13.34
CA LEU A 186 -17.04 19.78 -12.26
C LEU A 186 -17.35 18.28 -12.26
N ARG A 187 -17.60 17.65 -13.42
CA ARG A 187 -17.84 16.19 -13.47
C ARG A 187 -16.59 15.36 -13.19
N ARG A 188 -15.38 15.88 -13.38
CA ARG A 188 -14.13 15.22 -12.95
C ARG A 188 -13.96 15.31 -11.43
N ILE A 189 -14.26 16.45 -10.82
CA ILE A 189 -14.27 16.61 -9.35
C ILE A 189 -15.35 15.70 -8.74
N GLN A 190 -16.53 15.63 -9.34
CA GLN A 190 -17.61 14.72 -8.95
C GLN A 190 -17.21 13.24 -9.07
N ALA A 191 -16.38 12.86 -10.04
CA ALA A 191 -15.83 11.50 -10.16
C ALA A 191 -14.71 11.20 -9.15
N VAL A 192 -14.01 12.22 -8.62
CA VAL A 192 -13.07 12.07 -7.49
C VAL A 192 -13.81 11.94 -6.16
N PHE A 193 -14.90 12.68 -5.96
CA PHE A 193 -15.79 12.47 -4.80
C PHE A 193 -16.62 11.19 -4.90
N CYS A 194 -16.81 10.66 -6.11
CA CYS A 194 -17.58 9.45 -6.40
C CYS A 194 -16.72 8.39 -7.13
N CYS A 195 -15.56 8.02 -6.54
CA CYS A 195 -14.68 6.95 -7.04
C CYS A 195 -15.35 5.56 -7.19
N MET A 196 -16.62 5.43 -6.75
CA MET A 196 -17.45 4.23 -6.89
C MET A 196 -18.14 4.12 -8.26
N TYR A 197 -18.32 5.23 -9.00
CA TYR A 197 -19.15 5.30 -10.21
C TYR A 197 -18.52 6.16 -11.33
N GLY A 198 -17.33 5.80 -11.81
CA GLY A 198 -16.65 6.50 -12.91
C GLY A 198 -15.97 5.56 -13.91
N LYS A 199 -16.34 5.65 -15.19
CA LYS A 199 -15.73 4.89 -16.31
C LYS A 199 -14.20 5.08 -16.32
N PHE A 200 -13.44 4.03 -16.66
CA PHE A 200 -11.97 4.02 -16.67
C PHE A 200 -11.34 4.95 -17.75
N GLN A 201 -11.33 6.26 -17.55
CA GLN A 201 -10.80 7.26 -18.50
C GLN A 201 -9.25 7.30 -18.61
N GLY A 202 -8.55 6.17 -18.41
CA GLY A 202 -7.08 6.09 -18.48
C GLY A 202 -6.32 6.88 -17.40
N ASN A 203 -7.02 7.25 -16.31
CA ASN A 203 -6.54 8.06 -15.20
C ASN A 203 -7.15 7.60 -13.85
N TYR A 204 -7.46 6.31 -13.70
CA TYR A 204 -8.05 5.75 -12.49
C TYR A 204 -7.03 5.62 -11.36
N PHE A 205 -5.92 4.91 -11.60
CA PHE A 205 -4.89 4.65 -10.60
C PHE A 205 -4.26 5.95 -10.10
N MET A 206 -3.95 6.88 -11.02
CA MET A 206 -3.41 8.19 -10.65
C MET A 206 -4.33 8.95 -9.68
N MET A 207 -5.65 8.93 -9.88
CA MET A 207 -6.60 9.61 -8.99
C MET A 207 -6.78 8.89 -7.66
N VAL A 208 -6.88 7.56 -7.67
CA VAL A 208 -7.03 6.75 -6.45
C VAL A 208 -5.77 6.84 -5.56
N TYR A 209 -4.58 6.84 -6.16
CA TYR A 209 -3.33 7.01 -5.42
C TYR A 209 -3.16 8.46 -4.91
N LEU A 210 -3.50 9.47 -5.71
CA LEU A 210 -3.48 10.87 -5.26
C LEU A 210 -4.48 11.11 -4.11
N LEU A 211 -5.68 10.54 -4.19
CA LEU A 211 -6.67 10.53 -3.10
C LEU A 211 -6.09 9.88 -1.84
N THR A 212 -5.36 8.76 -1.98
CA THR A 212 -4.68 8.09 -0.86
C THR A 212 -3.62 9.00 -0.20
N LYS A 213 -2.81 9.70 -0.99
CA LYS A 213 -1.83 10.69 -0.46
C LYS A 213 -2.51 11.84 0.28
N VAL A 214 -3.63 12.36 -0.23
CA VAL A 214 -4.45 13.38 0.45
C VAL A 214 -5.03 12.82 1.75
N LEU A 215 -5.53 11.58 1.75
CA LEU A 215 -6.05 10.91 2.95
C LEU A 215 -4.96 10.70 4.02
N TYR A 216 -3.71 10.39 3.65
CA TYR A 216 -2.60 10.34 4.62
C TYR A 216 -2.30 11.72 5.24
N VAL A 217 -2.25 12.79 4.44
CA VAL A 217 -2.07 14.16 4.96
C VAL A 217 -3.21 14.54 5.90
N VAL A 218 -4.47 14.40 5.45
CA VAL A 218 -5.67 14.73 6.23
C VAL A 218 -5.75 13.91 7.52
N ASN A 219 -5.44 12.60 7.48
CA ASN A 219 -5.35 11.77 8.68
C ASN A 219 -4.24 12.30 9.61
N SER A 220 -3.01 12.51 9.13
CA SER A 220 -1.90 12.94 9.99
C SER A 220 -2.14 14.29 10.69
N ILE A 221 -2.81 15.24 10.03
CA ILE A 221 -3.25 16.50 10.63
C ILE A 221 -4.43 16.26 11.59
N GLY A 222 -5.42 15.48 11.16
CA GLY A 222 -6.61 15.13 11.96
C GLY A 222 -6.27 14.44 13.27
N GLN A 223 -5.20 13.64 13.30
CA GLN A 223 -4.71 12.96 14.50
C GLN A 223 -4.13 13.97 15.52
N LEU A 224 -3.35 14.96 15.06
CA LEU A 224 -2.87 16.05 15.91
C LEU A 224 -4.02 16.88 16.51
N THR A 225 -5.07 17.15 15.73
CA THR A 225 -6.29 17.80 16.27
C THR A 225 -7.07 16.90 17.21
N LEU A 226 -7.12 15.57 16.97
CA LEU A 226 -7.83 14.64 17.83
C LEU A 226 -7.15 14.46 19.20
N PHE A 227 -5.81 14.59 19.28
CA PHE A 227 -5.12 14.69 20.58
C PHE A 227 -5.50 15.94 21.39
N ASN A 228 -5.77 17.07 20.73
CA ASN A 228 -6.17 18.30 21.41
C ASN A 228 -7.48 18.09 22.18
N GLU A 229 -8.47 17.46 21.54
CA GLU A 229 -9.77 17.16 22.15
C GLU A 229 -9.70 15.98 23.13
N MET A 230 -9.09 14.85 22.75
CA MET A 230 -9.07 13.64 23.58
C MET A 230 -8.23 13.75 24.85
N LEU A 231 -7.22 14.64 24.89
CA LEU A 231 -6.47 14.92 26.10
C LEU A 231 -7.08 16.07 26.94
N GLY A 232 -8.08 16.79 26.42
CA GLY A 232 -8.68 17.96 27.09
C GLY A 232 -7.73 19.16 27.25
N ILE A 233 -6.56 19.13 26.59
CA ILE A 233 -5.49 20.13 26.73
C ILE A 233 -5.05 20.65 25.37
N LYS A 234 -4.49 21.85 25.35
CA LYS A 234 -3.98 22.48 24.12
C LYS A 234 -2.64 21.87 23.68
N TYR A 235 -2.69 20.61 23.22
CA TYR A 235 -1.53 19.75 22.92
C TYR A 235 -0.56 20.38 21.91
N TYR A 236 -1.07 21.16 20.96
CA TYR A 236 -0.23 21.92 20.03
C TYR A 236 0.65 22.98 20.74
N ARG A 237 0.18 23.57 21.85
CA ARG A 237 0.97 24.52 22.66
C ARG A 237 2.05 23.81 23.46
N TYR A 238 1.71 22.69 24.09
CA TYR A 238 2.68 21.81 24.76
C TYR A 238 3.87 21.46 23.84
N GLY A 239 3.60 21.11 22.58
CA GLY A 239 4.64 20.84 21.58
C GLY A 239 5.47 22.07 21.18
N LEU A 240 4.86 23.25 21.07
CA LEU A 240 5.57 24.50 20.79
C LEU A 240 6.43 24.97 21.97
N GLU A 241 5.93 24.88 23.20
CA GLU A 241 6.67 25.16 24.44
C GLU A 241 7.86 24.20 24.60
N LEU A 242 7.68 22.92 24.25
CA LEU A 242 8.73 21.91 24.21
C LEU A 242 9.82 22.26 23.18
N ILE A 243 9.44 22.68 21.95
CA ILE A 243 10.40 23.15 20.94
C ILE A 243 11.15 24.40 21.44
N GLN A 244 10.46 25.38 22.02
CA GLN A 244 11.07 26.59 22.57
C GLN A 244 12.09 26.26 23.67
N LYS A 245 11.73 25.37 24.60
CA LYS A 245 12.64 24.84 25.64
C LYS A 245 13.89 24.19 25.04
N LEU A 246 13.74 23.43 23.96
CA LEU A 246 14.83 22.71 23.30
C LEU A 246 15.76 23.67 22.52
N ILE A 247 15.21 24.71 21.87
CA ILE A 247 15.99 25.78 21.21
C ILE A 247 16.80 26.58 22.25
N LEU A 248 16.17 27.00 23.36
CA LEU A 248 16.87 27.74 24.42
C LEU A 248 18.00 26.93 25.07
N LEU A 249 17.81 25.61 25.20
CA LEU A 249 18.84 24.67 25.67
C LEU A 249 20.02 24.60 24.69
N ILE A 250 19.77 24.50 23.37
CA ILE A 250 20.83 24.53 22.34
C ILE A 250 21.59 25.87 22.36
N GLN A 251 20.91 26.98 22.65
CA GLN A 251 21.51 28.31 22.77
C GLN A 251 22.21 28.55 24.13
N ASN A 252 22.34 27.52 24.97
CA ASN A 252 22.92 27.58 26.33
C ASN A 252 22.31 28.69 27.22
N GLN A 253 21.05 29.06 26.99
CA GLN A 253 20.39 30.10 27.77
C GLN A 253 19.80 29.51 29.06
N PRO A 254 19.95 30.17 30.22
CA PRO A 254 19.37 29.69 31.46
C PRO A 254 17.83 29.71 31.36
N LEU A 255 17.20 28.57 31.66
CA LEU A 255 15.74 28.46 31.72
C LEU A 255 15.20 29.38 32.83
N GLN A 256 14.50 30.43 32.41
CA GLN A 256 14.09 31.54 33.26
C GLN A 256 13.19 31.07 34.43
N GLN A 257 13.52 31.45 35.66
CA GLN A 257 12.87 31.00 36.92
C GLN A 257 11.33 31.04 36.90
N SER A 258 10.76 32.01 36.18
CA SER A 258 9.31 32.18 35.97
C SER A 258 8.63 30.94 35.36
N TYR A 259 9.32 30.21 34.48
CA TYR A 259 8.83 28.98 33.86
C TYR A 259 8.50 27.89 34.89
N HIS A 260 9.31 27.77 35.96
CA HIS A 260 9.03 26.85 37.06
C HIS A 260 7.83 27.32 37.92
N HIS A 261 7.73 28.61 38.21
CA HIS A 261 6.59 29.16 38.98
C HIS A 261 5.23 28.94 38.31
N GLN A 262 5.17 28.97 36.98
CA GLN A 262 3.92 28.69 36.23
C GLN A 262 3.61 27.19 36.08
N GLY A 263 4.42 26.29 36.66
CA GLY A 263 4.28 24.83 36.57
C GLY A 263 4.92 24.20 35.33
N GLY A 264 5.43 25.03 34.40
CA GLY A 264 6.08 24.61 33.14
C GLY A 264 5.32 23.54 32.37
N LEU A 265 6.06 22.66 31.69
CA LEU A 265 5.50 21.51 30.96
C LEU A 265 4.67 20.55 31.85
N SER A 266 4.93 20.52 33.17
CA SER A 266 4.19 19.67 34.12
C SER A 266 2.75 20.13 34.34
N LYS A 267 2.36 21.32 33.88
CA LYS A 267 0.97 21.78 33.84
C LYS A 267 0.08 20.92 32.94
N TYR A 268 0.64 20.34 31.87
CA TYR A 268 -0.08 19.50 30.92
C TYR A 268 -0.15 18.03 31.39
N PHE A 269 0.94 17.54 32.01
CA PHE A 269 1.04 16.21 32.58
C PHE A 269 1.40 16.29 34.07
N PRO A 270 0.44 16.64 34.94
CA PRO A 270 0.68 16.81 36.38
C PRO A 270 0.93 15.47 37.06
N LYS A 271 2.02 15.41 37.83
CA LYS A 271 2.48 14.21 38.56
C LYS A 271 1.85 14.07 39.95
N VAL A 272 1.21 15.15 40.40
CA VAL A 272 0.49 15.29 41.67
C VAL A 272 -0.82 16.01 41.38
N THR A 273 -1.91 15.55 41.98
CA THR A 273 -3.28 16.02 41.73
C THR A 273 -4.07 16.02 43.04
N LEU A 274 -5.22 16.69 43.06
CA LEU A 274 -6.15 16.68 44.17
C LEU A 274 -7.35 15.78 43.84
N CYS A 275 -7.75 14.97 44.82
CA CYS A 275 -8.97 14.18 44.78
C CYS A 275 -9.98 14.73 45.80
N ASP A 276 -11.21 14.98 45.35
CA ASP A 276 -12.36 15.21 46.22
C ASP A 276 -13.19 13.93 46.30
N PHE A 277 -13.44 13.43 47.50
CA PHE A 277 -14.40 12.33 47.73
C PHE A 277 -15.30 12.61 48.93
N GLU A 278 -16.53 12.10 48.88
CA GLU A 278 -17.57 12.29 49.90
C GLU A 278 -17.79 10.98 50.65
N VAL A 279 -17.67 11.00 51.97
CA VAL A 279 -18.01 9.87 52.85
C VAL A 279 -19.39 10.12 53.46
N ARG A 280 -20.21 9.07 53.54
CA ARG A 280 -21.54 9.10 54.17
C ARG A 280 -21.53 8.16 55.37
N GLU A 281 -21.80 8.72 56.54
CA GLU A 281 -21.94 7.95 57.79
C GLU A 281 -23.41 7.55 57.99
N PRO A 282 -23.70 6.34 58.50
CA PRO A 282 -25.06 5.80 58.54
C PRO A 282 -26.05 6.64 59.37
N ASN A 283 -25.56 7.39 60.38
CA ASN A 283 -26.40 8.24 61.23
C ASN A 283 -26.53 9.69 60.72
N HIS A 284 -25.82 10.10 59.67
CA HIS A 284 -25.78 11.49 59.18
C HIS A 284 -26.17 11.61 57.69
N LEU A 285 -27.39 11.17 57.36
CA LEU A 285 -27.90 11.14 55.97
C LEU A 285 -27.83 12.49 55.21
N PHE A 286 -27.85 13.63 55.91
CA PHE A 286 -27.85 14.96 55.31
C PHE A 286 -26.46 15.63 55.24
N ASN A 287 -25.47 15.13 56.00
CA ASN A 287 -24.14 15.75 56.10
C ASN A 287 -23.06 14.76 55.63
N SER A 288 -22.80 14.73 54.32
CA SER A 288 -21.66 13.98 53.77
C SER A 288 -20.34 14.74 54.00
N HIS A 289 -19.39 14.14 54.72
CA HIS A 289 -18.07 14.72 54.91
C HIS A 289 -17.24 14.60 53.62
N ARG A 290 -16.93 15.74 52.99
CA ARG A 290 -16.02 15.79 51.83
C ARG A 290 -14.57 15.93 52.29
N TYR A 291 -13.75 14.96 51.91
CA TYR A 291 -12.30 15.03 52.04
C TYR A 291 -11.69 15.49 50.71
N THR A 292 -10.70 16.39 50.80
CA THR A 292 -9.78 16.69 49.70
C THR A 292 -8.41 16.12 50.09
N VAL A 293 -7.86 15.22 49.28
CA VAL A 293 -6.54 14.59 49.50
C VAL A 293 -5.60 14.81 48.31
N GLU A 294 -4.30 14.86 48.57
CA GLU A 294 -3.26 15.02 47.56
C GLU A 294 -2.79 13.64 47.07
N CYS A 295 -2.78 13.40 45.76
CA CYS A 295 -2.51 12.09 45.17
C CYS A 295 -1.44 12.16 44.08
N VAL A 296 -0.45 11.28 44.18
CA VAL A 296 0.63 11.10 43.20
C VAL A 296 0.17 10.17 42.08
N LEU A 297 0.46 10.52 40.83
CA LEU A 297 0.15 9.74 39.62
C LEU A 297 1.46 9.30 38.92
N PRO A 298 2.11 8.20 39.35
CA PRO A 298 3.40 7.75 38.79
C PRO A 298 3.34 7.50 37.27
N ASN A 299 2.20 6.99 36.78
CA ASN A 299 1.99 6.72 35.37
C ASN A 299 2.01 7.98 34.49
N ASN A 300 1.73 9.17 35.03
CA ASN A 300 1.73 10.40 34.22
C ASN A 300 3.14 10.85 33.79
N LEU A 301 4.18 10.41 34.50
CA LEU A 301 5.57 10.59 34.06
C LEU A 301 5.85 9.80 32.77
N LEU A 302 5.28 8.61 32.60
CA LEU A 302 5.38 7.84 31.36
C LEU A 302 4.62 8.52 30.22
N PHE A 303 3.45 9.09 30.51
CA PHE A 303 2.64 9.81 29.53
C PHE A 303 3.33 11.08 29.03
N GLU A 304 3.96 11.87 29.91
CA GLU A 304 4.79 13.03 29.52
C GLU A 304 5.85 12.66 28.47
N GLN A 305 6.58 11.55 28.67
CA GLN A 305 7.62 11.11 27.73
C GLN A 305 7.05 10.49 26.45
N LEU A 306 5.96 9.71 26.56
CA LEU A 306 5.27 9.09 25.43
C LEU A 306 4.67 10.16 24.49
N PHE A 307 4.01 11.17 25.03
CA PHE A 307 3.45 12.27 24.25
C PHE A 307 4.52 13.25 23.74
N THR A 308 5.62 13.47 24.48
CA THR A 308 6.84 14.12 23.96
C THR A 308 7.33 13.44 22.68
N PHE A 309 7.51 12.10 22.71
CA PHE A 309 7.94 11.35 21.53
C PHE A 309 6.93 11.43 20.38
N LEU A 310 5.64 11.19 20.67
CA LEU A 310 4.59 11.20 19.65
C LEU A 310 4.45 12.56 18.97
N PHE A 311 4.64 13.68 19.68
CA PHE A 311 4.59 15.01 19.08
C PHE A 311 5.62 15.17 17.95
N PHE A 312 6.87 14.78 18.19
CA PHE A 312 7.91 14.83 17.15
C PHE A 312 7.66 13.81 16.03
N TRP A 313 7.24 12.58 16.37
CA TRP A 313 6.91 11.54 15.40
C TRP A 313 5.82 11.96 14.42
N TYR A 314 4.73 12.55 14.92
CA TYR A 314 3.63 13.03 14.07
C TYR A 314 3.98 14.30 13.29
N THR A 315 4.74 15.22 13.87
CA THR A 315 5.24 16.40 13.15
C THR A 315 6.10 15.99 11.96
N MET A 316 7.00 15.02 12.15
CA MET A 316 7.80 14.42 11.08
C MET A 316 6.91 13.77 10.00
N ILE A 317 5.89 13.00 10.40
CA ILE A 317 4.97 12.34 9.45
C ILE A 317 4.16 13.35 8.63
N VAL A 318 3.66 14.43 9.23
CA VAL A 318 2.96 15.50 8.49
C VAL A 318 3.87 16.09 7.41
N ILE A 319 5.14 16.38 7.75
CA ILE A 319 6.13 16.91 6.79
C ILE A 319 6.40 15.90 5.67
N LEU A 320 6.65 14.62 5.99
CA LEU A 320 6.92 13.58 4.98
C LEU A 320 5.70 13.29 4.09
N ASN A 321 4.49 13.33 4.65
CA ASN A 321 3.23 13.17 3.91
C ASN A 321 3.01 14.34 2.94
N LEU A 322 3.27 15.57 3.38
CA LEU A 322 3.22 16.76 2.51
C LEU A 322 4.26 16.65 1.38
N VAL A 323 5.51 16.30 1.68
CA VAL A 323 6.56 16.10 0.67
C VAL A 323 6.17 15.02 -0.34
N SER A 324 5.68 13.86 0.10
CA SER A 324 5.21 12.79 -0.80
C SER A 324 4.00 13.25 -1.63
N LEU A 325 3.03 13.96 -1.04
CA LEU A 325 1.92 14.54 -1.79
C LEU A 325 2.41 15.52 -2.88
N PHE A 326 3.38 16.39 -2.57
CA PHE A 326 3.93 17.34 -3.54
C PHE A 326 4.75 16.65 -4.65
N THR A 327 5.62 15.67 -4.34
CA THR A 327 6.42 14.98 -5.36
C THR A 327 5.55 14.14 -6.29
N TRP A 328 4.54 13.44 -5.76
CA TRP A 328 3.58 12.69 -6.59
C TRP A 328 2.64 13.62 -7.38
N SER A 329 2.20 14.74 -6.81
CA SER A 329 1.41 15.75 -7.55
C SER A 329 2.21 16.35 -8.71
N TYR A 330 3.48 16.73 -8.48
CA TYR A 330 4.38 17.24 -9.50
C TYR A 330 4.66 16.19 -10.60
N SER A 331 4.91 14.94 -10.18
CA SER A 331 5.06 13.78 -11.06
C SER A 331 3.89 13.66 -12.06
N PHE A 332 2.65 13.87 -11.61
CA PHE A 332 1.46 13.75 -12.47
C PHE A 332 1.21 14.92 -13.44
N ILE A 333 1.97 16.03 -13.34
CA ILE A 333 1.82 17.19 -14.25
C ILE A 333 2.16 16.78 -15.70
N ARG A 334 1.28 17.12 -16.66
CA ARG A 334 1.33 16.65 -18.07
C ARG A 334 2.72 16.75 -18.74
N PRO A 335 3.41 17.91 -18.79
CA PRO A 335 4.76 17.97 -19.35
C PRO A 335 5.78 17.10 -18.59
N VAL A 336 5.66 16.98 -17.26
CA VAL A 336 6.59 16.18 -16.42
C VAL A 336 6.43 14.68 -16.67
N ARG A 337 5.20 14.15 -16.77
CA ARG A 337 4.98 12.74 -17.12
C ARG A 337 5.38 12.38 -18.55
N ILE A 338 5.19 13.28 -19.53
CA ILE A 338 5.60 13.03 -20.92
C ILE A 338 7.13 13.07 -21.02
N LYS A 339 7.78 14.13 -20.47
CA LYS A 339 9.24 14.28 -20.48
C LYS A 339 9.96 13.08 -19.84
N TYR A 340 9.40 12.51 -18.77
CA TYR A 340 9.94 11.31 -18.14
C TYR A 340 10.05 10.11 -19.10
N VAL A 341 9.01 9.82 -19.91
CA VAL A 341 9.06 8.73 -20.89
C VAL A 341 9.96 9.09 -22.06
N THR A 342 9.83 10.29 -22.63
CA THR A 342 10.60 10.68 -23.82
C THR A 342 12.09 10.85 -23.54
N THR A 343 12.49 11.31 -22.34
CA THR A 343 13.91 11.34 -21.94
C THR A 343 14.49 9.93 -21.82
N ARG A 344 13.74 8.94 -21.30
CA ARG A 344 14.20 7.54 -21.26
C ARG A 344 14.38 6.95 -22.66
N LEU A 345 13.39 7.13 -23.55
CA LEU A 345 13.47 6.68 -24.96
C LEU A 345 14.62 7.34 -25.73
N LYS A 346 14.82 8.66 -25.58
CA LYS A 346 15.98 9.37 -26.14
C LYS A 346 17.32 8.78 -25.67
N LEU A 347 17.45 8.43 -24.39
CA LEU A 347 18.68 7.84 -23.84
C LEU A 347 18.93 6.41 -24.37
N ILE A 348 17.87 5.62 -24.59
CA ILE A 348 17.97 4.30 -25.27
C ILE A 348 18.45 4.49 -26.71
N LEU A 349 17.80 5.38 -27.48
CA LEU A 349 18.15 5.69 -28.87
C LEU A 349 19.61 6.13 -29.02
N ILE A 350 20.10 7.02 -28.15
CA ILE A 350 21.49 7.49 -28.16
C ILE A 350 22.47 6.33 -27.87
N ARG A 351 22.14 5.40 -26.96
CA ARG A 351 22.96 4.19 -26.71
C ARG A 351 23.02 3.29 -27.95
N HIS A 352 21.92 3.15 -28.68
CA HIS A 352 21.85 2.31 -29.89
C HIS A 352 22.61 2.93 -31.07
N LEU A 353 22.43 4.25 -31.30
CA LEU A 353 23.22 4.99 -32.29
C LEU A 353 24.73 4.91 -31.98
N ARG A 354 25.13 5.05 -30.70
CA ARG A 354 26.55 4.95 -30.30
C ARG A 354 27.13 3.56 -30.52
N LYS A 355 26.38 2.48 -30.23
CA LYS A 355 26.78 1.10 -30.56
C LYS A 355 26.90 0.89 -32.07
N GLY A 356 25.95 1.41 -32.85
CA GLY A 356 25.97 1.33 -34.31
C GLY A 356 27.20 2.01 -34.91
N LEU A 357 27.51 3.24 -34.47
CA LEU A 357 28.70 3.98 -34.91
C LEU A 357 30.00 3.23 -34.60
N LEU A 358 30.16 2.70 -33.38
CA LEU A 358 31.33 1.89 -32.99
C LEU A 358 31.45 0.56 -33.75
N ALA A 359 30.36 0.03 -34.31
CA ALA A 359 30.38 -1.15 -35.19
C ALA A 359 30.69 -0.78 -36.65
N ASN A 360 30.33 0.44 -37.06
CA ASN A 360 30.39 0.90 -38.45
C ASN A 360 31.64 1.75 -38.77
N GLU A 361 32.53 1.98 -37.79
CA GLU A 361 33.83 2.64 -37.97
C GLU A 361 34.74 1.93 -38.99
N ASN A 362 34.45 0.66 -39.31
CA ASN A 362 35.13 -0.10 -40.37
C ASN A 362 34.69 0.26 -41.80
N ASN A 363 33.55 0.96 -42.02
CA ASN A 363 33.02 1.28 -43.36
C ASN A 363 32.00 2.46 -43.37
N ALA A 364 32.43 3.70 -43.62
CA ALA A 364 31.70 4.72 -44.43
C ALA A 364 32.36 6.13 -44.37
N GLY A 365 32.10 6.95 -45.40
CA GLY A 365 32.58 8.33 -45.52
C GLY A 365 31.55 9.44 -45.17
N PRO A 366 31.89 10.72 -45.40
CA PRO A 366 31.14 11.86 -44.86
C PRO A 366 29.97 12.31 -45.76
N SER A 367 28.74 11.87 -45.47
CA SER A 367 27.53 12.39 -46.15
C SER A 367 26.23 12.40 -45.30
N GLN A 368 26.29 12.03 -44.02
CA GLN A 368 25.11 11.51 -43.31
C GLN A 368 24.38 12.51 -42.37
N GLN A 369 24.86 13.74 -42.24
CA GLN A 369 24.42 14.70 -41.20
C GLN A 369 23.12 15.48 -41.46
N ILE A 370 22.61 15.51 -42.69
CA ILE A 370 21.40 16.30 -43.02
C ILE A 370 20.12 15.48 -42.78
N ILE A 371 20.13 14.21 -43.20
CA ILE A 371 18.99 13.27 -43.07
C ILE A 371 18.71 12.89 -41.60
N SER A 372 19.72 12.99 -40.73
CA SER A 372 19.58 12.67 -39.29
C SER A 372 18.65 13.61 -38.53
N ASN A 373 18.51 14.87 -38.94
CA ASN A 373 17.80 15.87 -38.12
C ASN A 373 16.28 15.71 -38.21
N ASP A 374 15.76 15.51 -39.42
CA ASP A 374 14.32 15.35 -39.68
C ASP A 374 13.81 13.99 -39.15
N SER A 375 14.62 12.93 -39.34
CA SER A 375 14.34 11.60 -38.78
C SER A 375 14.42 11.54 -37.24
N LEU A 376 15.25 12.37 -36.60
CA LEU A 376 15.21 12.57 -35.14
C LEU A 376 13.95 13.31 -34.68
N LEU A 377 13.50 14.33 -35.42
CA LEU A 377 12.31 15.11 -35.10
C LEU A 377 11.04 14.25 -35.18
N HIS A 378 10.90 13.43 -36.22
CA HIS A 378 9.80 12.48 -36.35
C HIS A 378 9.79 11.42 -35.22
N ARG A 379 10.97 10.97 -34.76
CA ARG A 379 11.07 10.08 -33.59
C ARG A 379 10.65 10.78 -32.30
N ASP A 380 10.96 12.06 -32.13
CA ASP A 380 10.54 12.82 -30.95
C ASP A 380 9.02 12.97 -30.85
N GLU A 381 8.31 13.13 -31.97
CA GLU A 381 6.85 13.10 -31.99
C GLU A 381 6.29 11.71 -31.69
N SER A 382 6.84 10.63 -32.25
CA SER A 382 6.36 9.26 -31.96
C SER A 382 6.59 8.86 -30.49
N HIS A 383 7.73 9.23 -29.89
CA HIS A 383 7.97 9.07 -28.46
C HIS A 383 6.94 9.85 -27.61
N ALA A 384 6.57 11.06 -28.04
CA ALA A 384 5.61 11.90 -27.34
C ALA A 384 4.16 11.39 -27.46
N ASP A 385 3.79 10.80 -28.60
CA ASP A 385 2.45 10.24 -28.80
C ASP A 385 2.27 8.90 -28.07
N PHE A 386 3.29 8.03 -28.07
CA PHE A 386 3.37 6.84 -27.21
C PHE A 386 3.06 7.18 -25.74
N ALA A 387 3.71 8.22 -25.20
CA ALA A 387 3.50 8.70 -23.82
C ALA A 387 2.16 9.44 -23.59
N ARG A 388 1.42 9.78 -24.66
CA ARG A 388 0.16 10.55 -24.61
C ARG A 388 -1.06 9.65 -24.80
N ASN A 389 -1.08 8.90 -25.89
CA ASN A 389 -2.24 8.18 -26.41
C ASN A 389 -2.25 6.70 -26.02
N TYR A 390 -1.10 6.02 -26.06
CA TYR A 390 -0.96 4.62 -25.67
C TYR A 390 -0.82 4.50 -24.14
N LEU A 391 0.30 4.94 -23.56
CA LEU A 391 0.60 4.79 -22.12
C LEU A 391 -0.36 5.56 -21.18
N LYS A 392 -1.09 6.55 -21.71
CA LYS A 392 -2.10 7.37 -21.00
C LYS A 392 -1.53 7.92 -19.67
N CYS A 393 -2.35 8.08 -18.63
CA CYS A 393 -1.87 8.54 -17.32
C CYS A 393 -1.48 7.35 -16.43
N ASP A 394 -2.33 6.33 -16.40
CA ASP A 394 -2.20 5.17 -15.53
C ASP A 394 -0.97 4.30 -15.87
N GLY A 395 -0.61 4.13 -17.15
CA GLY A 395 0.58 3.35 -17.52
C GLY A 395 1.89 4.01 -17.05
N ILE A 396 1.98 5.34 -17.14
CA ILE A 396 3.13 6.09 -16.59
C ILE A 396 3.15 6.02 -15.05
N PHE A 397 2.00 5.96 -14.39
CA PHE A 397 1.93 5.72 -12.95
C PHE A 397 2.45 4.32 -12.58
N VAL A 398 1.99 3.26 -13.26
CA VAL A 398 2.46 1.88 -13.03
C VAL A 398 3.98 1.79 -13.19
N LEU A 399 4.55 2.40 -14.23
CA LEU A 399 6.00 2.41 -14.46
C LEU A 399 6.78 3.15 -13.37
N ARG A 400 6.25 4.26 -12.83
CA ARG A 400 6.88 4.97 -11.71
C ARG A 400 6.73 4.24 -10.37
N LEU A 401 5.64 3.50 -10.17
CA LEU A 401 5.46 2.68 -8.97
C LEU A 401 6.40 1.46 -8.99
N LEU A 402 6.60 0.89 -10.18
CA LEU A 402 7.60 -0.13 -10.48
C LEU A 402 9.03 0.40 -10.27
N GLU A 403 9.37 1.59 -10.77
CA GLU A 403 10.65 2.27 -10.57
C GLU A 403 10.98 2.42 -9.08
N THR A 404 10.01 2.98 -8.33
CA THR A 404 10.11 3.23 -6.88
C THR A 404 10.36 1.97 -6.07
N ASN A 405 9.90 0.80 -6.54
CA ASN A 405 10.00 -0.47 -5.81
C ASN A 405 10.98 -1.49 -6.42
N THR A 406 11.63 -1.21 -7.55
CA THR A 406 12.55 -2.15 -8.23
C THR A 406 13.90 -1.51 -8.56
N SER A 407 14.07 -0.97 -9.77
CA SER A 407 15.21 -0.14 -10.18
C SER A 407 14.95 0.55 -11.53
N ASP A 408 15.66 1.65 -11.75
CA ASP A 408 15.69 2.41 -13.02
C ASP A 408 15.92 1.54 -14.26
N PHE A 409 16.79 0.53 -14.13
CA PHE A 409 17.17 -0.39 -15.21
C PHE A 409 15.99 -1.24 -15.70
N VAL A 410 15.22 -1.83 -14.77
CA VAL A 410 14.06 -2.67 -15.10
C VAL A 410 13.02 -1.84 -15.84
N VAL A 411 12.66 -0.67 -15.33
CA VAL A 411 11.65 0.20 -15.96
C VAL A 411 12.09 0.74 -17.31
N THR A 412 13.40 0.99 -17.50
CA THR A 412 13.94 1.38 -18.81
C THR A 412 13.76 0.26 -19.84
N HIS A 413 14.02 -1.00 -19.47
CA HIS A 413 13.78 -2.16 -20.35
C HIS A 413 12.28 -2.42 -20.61
N VAL A 414 11.41 -2.11 -19.64
CA VAL A 414 9.93 -2.22 -19.83
C VAL A 414 9.43 -1.16 -20.80
N ILE A 415 9.94 0.07 -20.71
CA ILE A 415 9.61 1.15 -21.64
C ILE A 415 10.08 0.82 -23.07
N GLU A 416 11.25 0.20 -23.22
CA GLU A 416 11.81 -0.20 -24.51
C GLU A 416 10.95 -1.27 -25.22
N GLU A 417 10.62 -2.36 -24.53
CA GLU A 417 9.80 -3.45 -25.09
C GLU A 417 8.33 -3.03 -25.32
N LEU A 418 7.75 -2.19 -24.45
CA LEU A 418 6.43 -1.59 -24.69
C LEU A 418 6.43 -0.65 -25.91
N PHE A 419 7.50 0.10 -26.13
CA PHE A 419 7.63 0.95 -27.31
C PHE A 419 7.78 0.12 -28.60
N TYR A 420 8.52 -0.99 -28.55
CA TYR A 420 8.59 -1.94 -29.66
C TYR A 420 7.24 -2.60 -29.97
N SER A 421 6.47 -3.00 -28.94
CA SER A 421 5.09 -3.48 -29.12
C SER A 421 4.19 -2.42 -29.77
N TYR A 422 4.31 -1.15 -29.34
CA TYR A 422 3.59 -0.03 -29.93
C TYR A 422 3.96 0.22 -31.41
N GLU A 423 5.25 0.29 -31.77
CA GLU A 423 5.68 0.46 -33.17
C GLU A 423 5.19 -0.70 -34.05
N LYS A 424 5.22 -1.94 -33.54
CA LYS A 424 4.69 -3.12 -34.22
C LYS A 424 3.17 -3.02 -34.47
N LYS A 425 2.39 -2.56 -33.49
CA LYS A 425 0.94 -2.32 -33.62
C LYS A 425 0.63 -1.16 -34.57
N ALA A 426 1.41 -0.09 -34.56
CA ALA A 426 1.26 1.04 -35.47
C ALA A 426 1.58 0.68 -36.93
N SER A 427 2.51 -0.25 -37.17
CA SER A 427 2.90 -0.68 -38.52
C SER A 427 1.86 -1.58 -39.21
N GLN A 428 1.14 -2.42 -38.45
CA GLN A 428 0.14 -3.37 -38.98
C GLN A 428 -0.92 -2.75 -39.92
N PRO A 429 -1.64 -1.67 -39.55
CA PRO A 429 -2.64 -1.07 -40.44
C PRO A 429 -2.03 -0.44 -41.69
N VAL A 430 -0.79 0.09 -41.63
CA VAL A 430 -0.10 0.68 -42.79
C VAL A 430 0.28 -0.41 -43.80
N VAL A 431 0.76 -1.57 -43.33
CA VAL A 431 1.01 -2.73 -44.19
C VAL A 431 -0.30 -3.22 -44.82
N LEU A 432 -1.39 -3.28 -44.06
CA LEU A 432 -2.68 -3.77 -44.57
C LEU A 432 -3.31 -2.83 -45.61
N ASP A 433 -3.26 -1.52 -45.39
CA ASP A 433 -3.74 -0.50 -46.35
C ASP A 433 -2.85 -0.41 -47.60
N GLY A 434 -1.53 -0.57 -47.46
CA GLY A 434 -0.61 -0.69 -48.58
C GLY A 434 -0.86 -1.96 -49.41
N LEU A 435 -1.17 -3.08 -48.76
CA LEU A 435 -1.49 -4.36 -49.41
C LEU A 435 -2.86 -4.31 -50.09
N ALA A 436 -3.86 -3.65 -49.48
CA ALA A 436 -5.15 -3.36 -50.12
C ALA A 436 -4.99 -2.45 -51.34
N LYS A 437 -4.13 -1.43 -51.27
CA LYS A 437 -3.83 -0.56 -52.42
C LYS A 437 -3.13 -1.31 -53.56
N MET A 438 -2.15 -2.17 -53.28
CA MET A 438 -1.57 -3.05 -54.30
C MET A 438 -2.60 -4.02 -54.90
N MET A 439 -3.50 -4.58 -54.09
CA MET A 439 -4.59 -5.46 -54.55
C MET A 439 -5.67 -4.70 -55.35
N SER A 440 -5.73 -3.36 -55.26
CA SER A 440 -6.61 -2.51 -56.06
C SER A 440 -5.98 -2.03 -57.39
N THR A 441 -4.65 -2.09 -57.52
CA THR A 441 -3.91 -1.64 -58.72
C THR A 441 -3.40 -2.80 -59.59
N LEU A 442 -3.21 -3.98 -59.01
CA LEU A 442 -2.97 -5.23 -59.74
C LEU A 442 -4.27 -6.05 -59.76
N GLY A 443 -4.78 -6.34 -60.97
CA GLY A 443 -5.97 -7.16 -61.16
C GLY A 443 -5.86 -8.55 -60.51
N PRO A 444 -6.99 -9.21 -60.20
CA PRO A 444 -7.04 -10.36 -59.29
C PRO A 444 -6.07 -11.49 -59.66
N ASP A 445 -5.90 -11.77 -60.95
CA ASP A 445 -5.11 -12.89 -61.45
C ASP A 445 -3.59 -12.69 -61.32
N GLN A 446 -3.12 -11.43 -61.25
CA GLN A 446 -1.69 -11.12 -61.02
C GLN A 446 -1.37 -10.87 -59.55
N GLY A 447 -2.35 -10.45 -58.74
CA GLY A 447 -2.17 -10.25 -57.30
C GLY A 447 -1.78 -11.51 -56.55
N LEU A 448 -2.31 -12.68 -56.92
CA LEU A 448 -2.06 -13.94 -56.20
C LEU A 448 -0.59 -14.40 -56.29
N LEU A 449 0.05 -14.23 -57.45
CA LEU A 449 1.43 -14.64 -57.71
C LEU A 449 2.47 -13.72 -57.05
N SER A 450 2.13 -12.46 -56.79
CA SER A 450 2.98 -11.56 -56.00
C SER A 450 2.75 -11.76 -54.48
N LEU A 451 1.53 -12.10 -54.06
CA LEU A 451 1.19 -12.45 -52.67
C LEU A 451 2.11 -13.56 -52.14
N GLY A 452 2.30 -14.63 -52.92
CA GLY A 452 3.18 -15.75 -52.60
C GLY A 452 4.67 -15.41 -52.50
N LYS A 453 5.10 -14.25 -53.03
CA LYS A 453 6.48 -13.76 -52.89
C LYS A 453 6.63 -12.74 -51.75
N LEU A 454 5.64 -11.87 -51.54
CA LEU A 454 5.70 -10.88 -50.44
C LEU A 454 5.46 -11.49 -49.06
N LEU A 455 4.57 -12.48 -48.92
CA LEU A 455 4.23 -13.05 -47.60
C LEU A 455 5.40 -13.82 -46.94
N PHE A 456 6.37 -14.30 -47.71
CA PHE A 456 7.54 -15.03 -47.18
C PHE A 456 8.69 -14.12 -46.71
N LEU A 457 8.80 -12.89 -47.23
CA LEU A 457 9.93 -12.00 -46.94
C LEU A 457 9.97 -11.39 -45.52
N PRO A 458 8.86 -10.90 -44.91
CA PRO A 458 8.93 -10.29 -43.58
C PRO A 458 9.03 -11.31 -42.42
N VAL A 459 8.80 -12.60 -42.70
CA VAL A 459 8.75 -13.66 -41.67
C VAL A 459 10.14 -14.15 -41.24
N MET A 460 11.18 -13.94 -42.06
CA MET A 460 12.54 -14.43 -41.78
C MET A 460 13.42 -13.51 -40.92
N SER A 461 12.86 -12.43 -40.34
CA SER A 461 13.63 -11.50 -39.48
C SER A 461 13.71 -11.91 -37.99
N ASP A 462 13.14 -13.06 -37.59
CA ASP A 462 13.26 -13.58 -36.21
C ASP A 462 14.33 -14.70 -36.13
N PRO A 463 15.50 -14.45 -35.49
CA PRO A 463 16.56 -15.45 -35.36
C PRO A 463 16.17 -16.67 -34.51
N LYS A 464 15.03 -16.65 -33.80
CA LYS A 464 14.52 -17.83 -33.07
C LYS A 464 13.83 -18.84 -33.98
N ILE A 465 13.30 -18.41 -35.13
CA ILE A 465 12.57 -19.29 -36.06
C ILE A 465 13.54 -19.99 -37.01
N ALA A 466 14.60 -19.29 -37.45
CA ALA A 466 15.63 -19.85 -38.35
C ALA A 466 16.29 -21.13 -37.79
N ALA A 467 16.45 -21.24 -36.47
CA ALA A 467 17.00 -22.43 -35.81
C ALA A 467 16.14 -23.69 -35.93
N SER A 468 14.87 -23.58 -36.37
CA SER A 468 13.97 -24.74 -36.52
C SER A 468 14.03 -25.41 -37.90
N PHE A 469 14.67 -24.79 -38.90
CA PHE A 469 14.69 -25.30 -40.29
C PHE A 469 16.12 -25.43 -40.80
N GLY A 470 16.84 -26.41 -40.24
CA GLY A 470 18.20 -26.78 -40.67
C GLY A 470 18.19 -27.50 -42.02
N GLY A 471 18.18 -26.75 -43.13
CA GLY A 471 18.33 -27.27 -44.49
C GLY A 471 19.14 -26.29 -45.35
N ALA A 472 20.37 -26.65 -45.71
CA ALA A 472 21.28 -25.75 -46.41
C ALA A 472 20.90 -25.60 -47.90
N PHE A 473 20.83 -24.36 -48.38
CA PHE A 473 20.77 -24.03 -49.80
C PHE A 473 22.01 -23.20 -50.19
N ASN A 474 22.95 -23.82 -50.89
CA ASN A 474 24.00 -23.10 -51.58
C ASN A 474 23.45 -22.57 -52.91
N ILE A 475 23.80 -21.32 -53.26
CA ILE A 475 23.47 -20.70 -54.55
C ILE A 475 24.76 -20.60 -55.36
N THR A 476 24.84 -21.32 -56.47
CA THR A 476 25.90 -21.16 -57.47
C THR A 476 25.32 -21.04 -58.87
N ASP A 477 24.95 -19.79 -59.17
CA ASP A 477 25.20 -19.10 -60.44
C ASP A 477 24.39 -19.40 -61.73
N ASN A 478 24.30 -18.33 -62.52
CA ASN A 478 23.90 -18.20 -63.93
C ASN A 478 23.38 -19.44 -64.69
N ASN A 479 22.06 -19.47 -64.94
CA ASN A 479 21.54 -19.03 -66.25
C ASN A 479 20.00 -18.91 -66.30
N ASN A 480 19.49 -18.04 -67.20
CA ASN A 480 18.05 -17.82 -67.38
C ASN A 480 17.38 -18.93 -68.19
N LYS A 481 16.99 -20.04 -67.53
CA LYS A 481 15.89 -20.95 -67.93
C LYS A 481 15.63 -22.00 -66.84
N MET A 482 14.38 -22.12 -66.39
CA MET A 482 13.92 -23.28 -65.64
C MET A 482 12.65 -23.81 -66.33
N LEU A 483 12.69 -25.07 -66.78
CA LEU A 483 11.60 -25.72 -67.50
C LEU A 483 10.57 -26.27 -66.50
N LEU A 484 9.28 -26.09 -66.80
CA LEU A 484 8.23 -26.90 -66.17
C LEU A 484 8.13 -28.27 -66.87
N PRO A 485 7.95 -29.37 -66.14
CA PRO A 485 7.32 -30.58 -66.68
C PRO A 485 5.82 -30.34 -66.90
N SER A 486 5.27 -30.77 -68.05
CA SER A 486 3.84 -30.71 -68.34
C SER A 486 3.09 -31.97 -67.89
N LEU A 487 1.80 -31.82 -67.54
CA LEU A 487 0.91 -32.92 -67.15
C LEU A 487 0.26 -33.63 -68.35
N THR A 488 -0.08 -34.90 -68.16
CA THR A 488 -1.12 -35.68 -68.86
C THR A 488 -1.83 -36.58 -67.83
N THR A 489 -3.08 -36.28 -67.43
CA THR A 489 -4.35 -36.94 -67.86
C THR A 489 -4.45 -38.44 -67.51
N THR A 490 -5.47 -39.01 -66.85
CA THR A 490 -6.94 -38.75 -66.68
C THR A 490 -7.44 -39.24 -65.27
N THR A 491 -8.69 -39.17 -64.76
CA THR A 491 -10.00 -38.50 -65.03
C THR A 491 -10.93 -38.60 -63.78
N ASP A 492 -11.89 -37.66 -63.66
CA ASP A 492 -13.29 -37.74 -63.18
C ASP A 492 -13.72 -38.55 -61.92
N ASP A 493 -13.80 -37.85 -60.77
CA ASP A 493 -14.96 -37.59 -59.84
C ASP A 493 -16.20 -38.56 -59.74
N PRO A 494 -17.07 -38.51 -58.67
CA PRO A 494 -17.17 -37.52 -57.58
C PRO A 494 -17.52 -37.99 -56.12
N LEU A 495 -17.50 -36.99 -55.20
CA LEU A 495 -18.38 -36.78 -54.00
C LEU A 495 -18.11 -37.42 -52.61
N ARG A 496 -18.38 -36.60 -51.56
CA ARG A 496 -18.61 -36.88 -50.11
C ARG A 496 -17.43 -37.44 -49.28
N ASN A 497 -16.85 -36.74 -48.30
CA ASN A 497 -17.48 -36.24 -47.05
C ASN A 497 -16.48 -35.38 -46.22
N ALA A 498 -16.97 -34.55 -45.28
CA ALA A 498 -16.13 -33.82 -44.31
C ALA A 498 -16.77 -33.74 -42.90
N PRO A 499 -16.00 -33.89 -41.80
CA PRO A 499 -16.44 -33.56 -40.44
C PRO A 499 -16.08 -32.11 -40.04
N LYS A 500 -16.79 -31.58 -39.03
CA LYS A 500 -16.73 -30.15 -38.62
C LYS A 500 -16.02 -29.99 -37.26
N LEU A 501 -15.38 -28.84 -37.03
CA LEU A 501 -15.07 -28.38 -35.67
C LEU A 501 -16.33 -27.85 -34.97
N LEU A 502 -16.39 -27.96 -33.63
CA LEU A 502 -17.42 -27.37 -32.78
C LEU A 502 -16.91 -26.10 -32.07
N VAL A 503 -17.85 -25.22 -31.71
CA VAL A 503 -17.60 -23.94 -31.02
C VAL A 503 -18.36 -23.92 -29.69
N PRO A 504 -17.74 -23.48 -28.57
CA PRO A 504 -18.45 -23.26 -27.30
C PRO A 504 -19.16 -21.89 -27.28
N PRO A 505 -20.43 -21.79 -26.81
CA PRO A 505 -21.21 -20.55 -26.85
C PRO A 505 -21.07 -19.67 -25.60
N THR A 506 -21.28 -18.36 -25.77
CA THR A 506 -21.51 -17.39 -24.68
C THR A 506 -23.00 -17.20 -24.39
N PRO A 507 -23.41 -16.88 -23.14
CA PRO A 507 -24.81 -16.75 -22.77
C PRO A 507 -25.37 -15.34 -23.05
N THR A 508 -26.61 -15.27 -23.55
CA THR A 508 -27.43 -14.05 -23.53
C THR A 508 -28.86 -14.34 -23.06
N ARG A 509 -29.59 -13.28 -22.69
CA ARG A 509 -30.76 -13.31 -21.79
C ARG A 509 -31.97 -12.65 -22.44
N ARG A 510 -33.14 -13.32 -22.48
CA ARG A 510 -34.44 -12.64 -22.62
C ARG A 510 -35.61 -13.37 -21.93
N ARG A 511 -36.66 -12.59 -21.65
CA ARG A 511 -37.88 -12.95 -20.91
C ARG A 511 -38.89 -13.67 -21.83
N SER A 512 -39.74 -14.52 -21.25
CA SER A 512 -41.20 -14.24 -21.20
C SER A 512 -41.97 -15.13 -20.20
N SER A 513 -43.01 -14.53 -19.63
CA SER A 513 -44.27 -15.05 -19.05
C SER A 513 -44.88 -16.28 -19.79
N THR A 514 -45.77 -17.14 -19.26
CA THR A 514 -46.65 -17.18 -18.04
C THR A 514 -47.22 -18.63 -17.85
N ALA A 515 -48.07 -19.07 -16.90
CA ALA A 515 -48.79 -18.54 -15.71
C ALA A 515 -49.34 -19.68 -14.80
N THR A 516 -49.89 -19.32 -13.63
CA THR A 516 -51.04 -19.93 -12.90
C THR A 516 -50.96 -21.26 -12.13
N SER A 517 -51.85 -21.34 -11.11
CA SER A 517 -52.08 -22.39 -10.08
C SER A 517 -50.91 -22.68 -9.13
N SER A 518 -50.92 -22.44 -7.81
CA SER A 518 -51.95 -22.20 -6.76
C SER A 518 -52.54 -23.44 -6.07
N SER A 519 -52.03 -23.73 -4.87
CA SER A 519 -52.84 -24.21 -3.75
C SER A 519 -52.20 -23.80 -2.41
N GLN A 520 -53.01 -23.69 -1.36
CA GLN A 520 -52.61 -23.25 -0.03
C GLN A 520 -52.46 -24.46 0.92
N ARG A 521 -51.63 -24.32 1.96
CA ARG A 521 -52.06 -24.68 3.34
C ARG A 521 -51.14 -24.06 4.40
N SER A 522 -51.70 -23.94 5.59
CA SER A 522 -51.12 -23.29 6.79
C SER A 522 -51.44 -24.15 8.03
N LEU A 523 -51.04 -23.65 9.22
CA LEU A 523 -51.43 -24.03 10.59
C LEU A 523 -50.52 -25.01 11.37
N THR A 524 -50.12 -24.56 12.59
CA THR A 524 -49.88 -25.30 13.86
C THR A 524 -48.82 -26.41 13.91
N GLY A 525 -48.13 -26.70 15.03
CA GLY A 525 -48.01 -26.14 16.41
C GLY A 525 -46.66 -26.64 17.01
N SER A 526 -46.04 -26.10 18.07
CA SER A 526 -46.45 -25.74 19.45
C SER A 526 -46.17 -26.84 20.50
N ILE A 527 -45.33 -26.51 21.52
CA ILE A 527 -45.16 -27.12 22.87
C ILE A 527 -44.24 -28.37 23.06
N THR A 528 -43.61 -28.43 24.26
CA THR A 528 -42.60 -29.38 24.87
C THR A 528 -41.13 -29.04 24.55
N GLU A 529 -40.29 -28.48 25.43
CA GLU A 529 -40.23 -28.28 26.90
C GLU A 529 -39.70 -29.47 27.76
N GLN A 530 -38.68 -29.18 28.60
CA GLN A 530 -38.05 -30.01 29.66
C GLN A 530 -37.31 -31.29 29.17
N ALA A 531 -36.24 -31.80 29.78
CA ALA A 531 -35.36 -31.37 30.89
C ALA A 531 -33.86 -31.53 30.41
N ASP A 532 -32.77 -31.34 31.15
CA ASP A 532 -32.53 -31.64 32.57
C ASP A 532 -31.35 -30.82 33.17
N ALA A 533 -31.19 -30.84 34.51
CA ALA A 533 -30.32 -29.90 35.22
C ALA A 533 -29.25 -30.52 36.16
N ALA A 534 -28.00 -30.12 35.91
CA ALA A 534 -26.93 -29.82 36.89
C ALA A 534 -26.43 -30.86 37.93
N ARG A 535 -25.15 -30.69 38.31
CA ARG A 535 -24.43 -31.31 39.48
C ARG A 535 -24.12 -32.82 39.34
N ARG A 536 -23.07 -33.37 39.97
CA ARG A 536 -21.73 -32.90 40.40
C ARG A 536 -20.94 -34.15 40.86
N THR A 537 -19.61 -34.05 40.98
CA THR A 537 -18.71 -35.01 41.70
C THR A 537 -18.67 -36.44 41.12
N SER A 538 -17.61 -37.25 41.31
CA SER A 538 -16.31 -37.11 42.01
C SER A 538 -15.24 -38.04 41.36
N PHE A 539 -14.10 -38.24 42.04
CA PHE A 539 -12.85 -38.93 41.62
C PHE A 539 -11.95 -38.07 40.71
N LEU A 540 -10.72 -37.66 41.10
CA LEU A 540 -9.57 -38.31 41.77
C LEU A 540 -8.83 -39.31 40.86
N SER A 541 -7.49 -39.33 40.77
CA SER A 541 -6.44 -38.42 41.30
C SER A 541 -5.08 -38.69 40.60
N GLU A 542 -4.01 -38.02 41.04
CA GLU A 542 -2.59 -38.23 40.64
C GLU A 542 -2.21 -37.67 39.23
N SER A 543 -0.97 -37.21 38.95
CA SER A 543 0.27 -37.13 39.75
C SER A 543 1.13 -35.89 39.37
N SER A 544 2.20 -35.64 40.16
CA SER A 544 3.45 -34.91 39.83
C SER A 544 3.37 -33.47 39.26
N ALA A 545 3.79 -32.39 39.93
CA ALA A 545 5.10 -32.10 40.57
C ALA A 545 6.28 -31.85 39.60
N ALA A 546 6.19 -30.79 38.78
CA ALA A 546 7.29 -30.36 37.91
C ALA A 546 8.44 -29.68 38.69
N ALA A 547 9.60 -30.35 38.75
CA ALA A 547 10.83 -29.80 39.34
C ALA A 547 11.50 -28.75 38.42
N LYS A 548 12.33 -27.88 39.01
CA LYS A 548 13.27 -27.02 38.25
C LYS A 548 14.53 -27.82 37.91
N PRO A 549 15.14 -27.65 36.71
CA PRO A 549 16.37 -28.33 36.33
C PRO A 549 17.55 -27.88 37.20
N SER A 550 18.53 -28.77 37.38
CA SER A 550 19.74 -28.48 38.17
C SER A 550 20.76 -27.65 37.38
N VAL A 551 21.74 -27.06 38.10
CA VAL A 551 22.80 -26.26 37.48
C VAL A 551 23.69 -27.09 36.54
N ASP A 552 23.86 -28.39 36.85
CA ASP A 552 24.67 -29.30 36.05
C ASP A 552 24.03 -29.61 34.68
N GLU A 553 22.71 -29.80 34.64
CA GLU A 553 21.95 -30.03 33.40
C GLU A 553 22.05 -28.81 32.45
N ILE A 554 21.94 -27.60 33.01
CA ILE A 554 22.17 -26.34 32.27
C ILE A 554 23.61 -26.25 31.77
N THR A 555 24.59 -26.72 32.55
CA THR A 555 26.01 -26.73 32.19
C THR A 555 26.30 -27.70 31.05
N GLU A 556 25.67 -28.87 31.04
CA GLU A 556 25.78 -29.87 29.97
C GLU A 556 25.23 -29.32 28.63
N ILE A 557 24.05 -28.69 28.66
CA ILE A 557 23.43 -28.04 27.49
C ILE A 557 24.31 -26.91 26.92
N LEU A 558 25.01 -26.15 27.78
CA LEU A 558 25.97 -25.13 27.35
C LEU A 558 27.25 -25.75 26.76
N ARG A 559 27.69 -26.91 27.25
CA ARG A 559 28.82 -27.69 26.72
C ARG A 559 28.54 -28.19 25.31
N GLU A 560 27.38 -28.80 25.12
CA GLU A 560 26.80 -29.19 23.82
C GLU A 560 26.79 -28.02 22.81
N ARG A 561 26.23 -26.87 23.21
CA ARG A 561 26.17 -25.67 22.34
C ARG A 561 27.57 -25.16 21.96
N ARG A 562 28.54 -25.17 22.88
CA ARG A 562 29.94 -24.81 22.57
C ARG A 562 30.59 -25.79 21.58
N GLN A 563 30.30 -27.09 21.66
CA GLN A 563 30.79 -28.05 20.66
C GLN A 563 30.13 -27.84 19.28
N LYS A 564 28.81 -27.63 19.22
CA LYS A 564 28.08 -27.35 17.98
C LYS A 564 28.57 -26.05 17.30
N ILE A 565 28.98 -25.04 18.07
CA ILE A 565 29.64 -23.82 17.55
C ILE A 565 31.05 -24.12 17.02
N LYS A 566 31.87 -24.93 17.72
CA LYS A 566 33.20 -25.31 17.22
C LYS A 566 33.14 -26.12 15.92
N ARG A 567 32.13 -27.00 15.75
CA ARG A 567 31.84 -27.73 14.49
C ARG A 567 31.25 -26.85 13.37
N LYS A 568 31.06 -25.55 13.59
CA LYS A 568 30.64 -24.55 12.58
C LYS A 568 31.72 -23.49 12.28
N LYS A 569 32.93 -23.68 12.82
CA LYS A 569 34.14 -22.86 12.59
C LYS A 569 35.36 -23.68 12.14
N ARG A 570 35.14 -24.97 11.87
CA ARG A 570 35.89 -25.80 10.92
C ARG A 570 34.92 -26.13 9.80
#